data_AF-A0A438N4Y1-F1
#
_entry.id   AF-A0A438N4Y1-F1
#
_cell.length_a   1.000
_cell.length_b   1.000
_cell.length_c   1.000
_cell.angle_alpha   90.00
_cell.angle_beta   90.00
_cell.angle_gamma   90.00
#
_symmetry.space_group_name_H-M   'P 1'
#
loop_
_entity.id
_entity.type
_entity.pdbx_description
1 polymer ?
#
loop_
_entity_poly.entity_id
_entity_poly.type
_entity_poly.pdbx_seq_one_letter_code
_entity_poly.pdbx_strand_id
1 'polypeptide(L)'
;MSETQVTRTKSPAHLAHVVLRTNKFEQMVKYYKDFLGAHASYENEVLSFLRYDYEHHRVAIINTAQAPDKAPTAVGMDHMAFAFNDLNDLALAYRQRKALGILPTICLNHGPTTSMYYTDPDGNRIETQVDNFDTVEAASEFMASAEFAENPIGVDFDPEELCRRLESGEDQQMIKKRPNIGPRGLS
;
A
#
# COMPACT_ATOMS: atom_id res chain seq x y z
N MET A 1 3.60 -43.15 -19.51
CA MET A 1 2.68 -42.32 -18.72
C MET A 1 3.04 -40.88 -19.06
N SER A 2 2.25 -40.19 -19.89
CA SER A 2 2.57 -38.81 -20.27
C SER A 2 2.18 -37.88 -19.13
N GLU A 3 3.14 -37.11 -18.63
CA GLU A 3 2.85 -35.96 -17.77
C GLU A 3 1.88 -35.05 -18.50
N THR A 4 0.69 -34.88 -17.92
CA THR A 4 -0.27 -33.88 -18.35
C THR A 4 0.38 -32.52 -18.08
N GLN A 5 0.92 -31.90 -19.12
CA GLN A 5 1.35 -30.50 -19.06
C GLN A 5 0.14 -29.67 -18.60
N VAL A 6 0.17 -29.23 -17.34
CA VAL A 6 -0.76 -28.23 -16.85
C VAL A 6 -0.47 -26.97 -17.67
N THR A 7 -1.34 -26.65 -18.61
CA THR A 7 -1.26 -25.43 -19.41
C THR A 7 -1.61 -24.25 -18.52
N ARG A 8 -0.62 -23.79 -17.74
CA ARG A 8 -0.73 -22.59 -16.93
C ARG A 8 -1.13 -21.41 -17.82
N THR A 9 -2.17 -20.68 -17.43
CA THR A 9 -2.54 -19.41 -18.06
C THR A 9 -1.35 -18.47 -18.07
N LYS A 10 -1.07 -17.82 -19.21
CA LYS A 10 0.01 -16.84 -19.33
C LYS A 10 -0.18 -15.73 -18.29
N SER A 11 0.82 -15.51 -17.45
CA SER A 11 0.79 -14.44 -16.45
C SER A 11 0.93 -13.07 -17.11
N PRO A 12 0.26 -12.03 -16.56
CA PRO A 12 0.42 -10.65 -17.02
C PRO A 12 1.86 -10.17 -16.80
N ALA A 13 2.28 -9.15 -17.56
CA ALA A 13 3.62 -8.57 -17.43
C ALA A 13 3.76 -7.72 -16.17
N HIS A 14 2.72 -6.98 -15.80
CA HIS A 14 2.63 -6.16 -14.58
C HIS A 14 1.16 -5.74 -14.35
N LEU A 15 0.86 -5.19 -13.18
CA LEU A 15 -0.40 -4.51 -12.92
C LEU A 15 -0.36 -3.11 -13.57
N ALA A 16 -1.19 -2.88 -14.58
CA ALA A 16 -1.19 -1.61 -15.30
C ALA A 16 -1.79 -0.47 -14.44
N HIS A 17 -3.08 -0.59 -14.08
CA HIS A 17 -3.79 0.44 -13.33
C HIS A 17 -4.97 -0.11 -12.54
N VAL A 18 -5.46 0.70 -11.60
CA VAL A 18 -6.74 0.54 -10.90
C VAL A 18 -7.67 1.68 -11.25
N VAL A 19 -8.98 1.42 -11.26
CA VAL A 19 -10.01 2.42 -11.57
C VAL A 19 -10.95 2.56 -10.37
N LEU A 20 -11.12 3.80 -9.91
CA LEU A 20 -12.01 4.17 -8.82
C LEU A 20 -13.22 4.92 -9.37
N ARG A 21 -14.37 4.71 -8.74
CA ARG A 21 -15.60 5.46 -9.00
C ARG A 21 -15.98 6.19 -7.73
N THR A 22 -16.33 7.46 -7.85
CA THR A 22 -16.59 8.31 -6.69
C THR A 22 -17.65 9.36 -6.98
N ASN A 23 -18.47 9.68 -5.99
CA ASN A 23 -19.33 10.86 -6.01
C ASN A 23 -18.61 12.12 -5.45
N LYS A 24 -17.35 12.01 -5.01
CA LYS A 24 -16.50 13.08 -4.45
C LYS A 24 -15.30 13.38 -5.36
N PHE A 25 -15.56 13.52 -6.65
CA PHE A 25 -14.54 13.50 -7.72
C PHE A 25 -13.34 14.42 -7.48
N GLU A 26 -13.57 15.71 -7.26
CA GLU A 26 -12.47 16.68 -7.04
C GLU A 26 -11.61 16.34 -5.82
N GLN A 27 -12.26 15.87 -4.73
CA GLN A 27 -11.58 15.50 -3.49
C GLN A 27 -10.69 14.28 -3.70
N MET A 28 -11.22 13.26 -4.39
CA MET A 28 -10.48 12.04 -4.72
C MET A 28 -9.30 12.32 -5.66
N VAL A 29 -9.51 13.13 -6.69
CA VAL A 29 -8.44 13.54 -7.62
C VAL A 29 -7.33 14.28 -6.88
N LYS A 30 -7.69 15.27 -6.05
CA LYS A 30 -6.72 16.01 -5.24
C LYS A 30 -5.98 15.07 -4.30
N TYR A 31 -6.72 14.22 -3.58
CA TYR A 31 -6.14 13.27 -2.63
C TYR A 31 -5.10 12.37 -3.29
N TYR A 32 -5.41 11.75 -4.43
CA TYR A 32 -4.44 10.84 -5.09
C TYR A 32 -3.25 11.56 -5.73
N LYS A 33 -3.42 12.82 -6.20
CA LYS A 33 -2.30 13.66 -6.64
C LYS A 33 -1.35 13.94 -5.46
N ASP A 34 -1.90 14.37 -4.33
CA ASP A 34 -1.12 14.65 -3.11
C ASP A 34 -0.48 13.38 -2.52
N PHE A 35 -1.26 12.29 -2.43
CA PHE A 35 -0.86 11.06 -1.76
C PHE A 35 0.24 10.30 -2.49
N LEU A 36 0.18 10.26 -3.83
CA LEU A 36 1.13 9.52 -4.66
C LEU A 36 2.20 10.42 -5.29
N GLY A 37 2.16 11.74 -5.07
CA GLY A 37 2.96 12.69 -5.86
C GLY A 37 2.61 12.61 -7.35
N ALA A 38 1.36 12.26 -7.67
CA ALA A 38 0.92 12.01 -9.03
C ALA A 38 0.52 13.30 -9.76
N HIS A 39 0.55 13.24 -11.09
CA HIS A 39 -0.02 14.26 -11.97
C HIS A 39 -0.95 13.60 -12.99
N ALA A 40 -1.86 14.38 -13.57
CA ALA A 40 -2.81 13.86 -14.55
C ALA A 40 -2.16 13.81 -15.95
N SER A 41 -2.26 12.66 -16.61
CA SER A 41 -2.05 12.55 -18.06
C SER A 41 -3.20 13.15 -18.86
N TYR A 42 -4.40 13.08 -18.29
CA TYR A 42 -5.63 13.65 -18.81
C TYR A 42 -6.62 13.84 -17.66
N GLU A 43 -7.38 14.93 -17.68
CA GLU A 43 -8.38 15.24 -16.68
C GLU A 43 -9.49 16.12 -17.27
N ASN A 44 -10.73 15.80 -16.94
CA ASN A 44 -11.91 16.63 -17.18
C ASN A 44 -12.94 16.41 -16.06
N GLU A 45 -14.14 16.97 -16.19
CA GLU A 45 -15.20 16.87 -15.17
C GLU A 45 -15.75 15.44 -14.93
N VAL A 46 -15.49 14.51 -15.86
CA VAL A 46 -16.02 13.14 -15.85
C VAL A 46 -14.96 12.11 -15.43
N LEU A 47 -13.69 12.33 -15.78
CA LEU A 47 -12.63 11.35 -15.58
C LEU A 47 -11.24 11.99 -15.41
N SER A 48 -10.40 11.37 -14.59
CA SER A 48 -8.99 11.73 -14.42
C SER A 48 -8.10 10.49 -14.48
N PHE A 49 -7.00 10.58 -15.22
CA PHE A 49 -5.98 9.54 -15.36
C PHE A 49 -4.68 10.01 -14.73
N LEU A 50 -4.33 9.45 -13.58
CA LEU A 50 -3.19 9.86 -12.75
C LEU A 50 -1.99 8.94 -12.93
N ARG A 51 -0.80 9.53 -13.07
CA ARG A 51 0.50 8.86 -13.20
C ARG A 51 1.54 9.43 -12.24
N TYR A 52 2.48 8.59 -11.85
CA TYR A 52 3.65 8.96 -11.04
C TYR A 52 4.94 8.24 -11.52
N ASP A 53 4.84 7.34 -12.50
CA ASP A 53 5.96 6.61 -13.09
C ASP A 53 5.89 6.61 -14.63
N TYR A 54 6.46 5.57 -15.27
CA TYR A 54 6.53 5.44 -16.72
C TYR A 54 5.18 5.10 -17.37
N GLU A 55 4.22 4.55 -16.62
CA GLU A 55 2.93 4.14 -17.17
C GLU A 55 2.04 5.37 -17.45
N HIS A 56 1.24 5.32 -18.51
CA HIS A 56 0.39 6.43 -18.91
C HIS A 56 -0.62 6.81 -17.81
N HIS A 57 -1.01 5.87 -16.95
CA HIS A 57 -1.71 6.10 -15.68
C HIS A 57 -1.66 4.84 -14.81
N ARG A 58 -1.60 5.03 -13.49
CA ARG A 58 -1.67 3.97 -12.47
C ARG A 58 -3.01 3.97 -11.74
N VAL A 59 -3.62 5.15 -11.59
CA VAL A 59 -4.95 5.32 -10.98
C VAL A 59 -5.82 6.11 -11.94
N ALA A 60 -6.98 5.58 -12.29
CA ALA A 60 -8.03 6.32 -12.97
C ALA A 60 -9.19 6.58 -12.00
N ILE A 61 -9.80 7.76 -12.08
CA ILE A 61 -10.92 8.15 -11.24
C ILE A 61 -12.07 8.56 -12.16
N ILE A 62 -13.24 7.97 -11.96
CA ILE A 62 -14.47 8.26 -12.70
C ILE A 62 -15.45 8.97 -11.78
N ASN A 63 -15.94 10.12 -12.24
CA ASN A 63 -16.99 10.87 -11.57
C ASN A 63 -18.34 10.16 -11.70
N THR A 64 -18.91 9.78 -10.57
CA THR A 64 -20.24 9.20 -10.43
C THR A 64 -21.07 10.01 -9.44
N ALA A 65 -21.21 11.32 -9.70
CA ALA A 65 -21.85 12.29 -8.80
C ALA A 65 -23.24 11.88 -8.26
N GLN A 66 -23.99 11.03 -8.98
CA GLN A 66 -25.32 10.56 -8.56
C GLN A 66 -25.30 9.26 -7.74
N ALA A 67 -24.14 8.62 -7.60
CA ALA A 67 -24.02 7.38 -6.82
C ALA A 67 -24.11 7.69 -5.31
N PRO A 68 -24.70 6.77 -4.51
CA PRO A 68 -24.64 6.88 -3.07
C PRO A 68 -23.21 6.66 -2.57
N ASP A 69 -22.93 7.09 -1.35
CA ASP A 69 -21.68 6.77 -0.66
C ASP A 69 -21.50 5.25 -0.52
N LYS A 70 -20.25 4.80 -0.61
CA LYS A 70 -19.90 3.39 -0.40
C LYS A 70 -20.25 2.98 1.04
N ALA A 71 -21.02 1.91 1.20
CA ALA A 71 -21.30 1.35 2.51
C ALA A 71 -20.00 0.82 3.16
N PRO A 72 -19.66 1.18 4.41
CA PRO A 72 -18.40 0.77 5.06
C PRO A 72 -18.23 -0.75 5.18
N THR A 73 -19.32 -1.51 5.24
CA THR A 73 -19.33 -2.98 5.37
C THR A 73 -19.55 -3.70 4.04
N ALA A 74 -19.46 -2.99 2.91
CA ALA A 74 -19.60 -3.61 1.60
C ALA A 74 -18.42 -4.56 1.32
N VAL A 75 -18.72 -5.75 0.79
CA VAL A 75 -17.68 -6.65 0.25
C VAL A 75 -17.00 -6.01 -0.98
N GLY A 76 -15.75 -6.36 -1.23
CA GLY A 76 -14.99 -5.85 -2.37
C GLY A 76 -13.48 -5.91 -2.15
N MET A 77 -12.76 -5.04 -2.85
CA MET A 77 -11.31 -4.84 -2.65
C MET A 77 -11.05 -4.31 -1.24
N ASP A 78 -10.14 -4.98 -0.51
CA ASP A 78 -9.74 -4.54 0.84
C ASP A 78 -8.83 -3.30 0.76
N HIS A 79 -7.70 -3.40 0.07
CA HIS A 79 -6.77 -2.29 -0.13
C HIS A 79 -6.00 -2.38 -1.46
N MET A 80 -5.31 -1.29 -1.81
CA MET A 80 -4.29 -1.24 -2.86
C MET A 80 -2.95 -0.87 -2.23
N ALA A 81 -1.87 -1.58 -2.60
CA ALA A 81 -0.55 -1.37 -2.01
C ALA A 81 0.44 -0.72 -3.01
N PHE A 82 1.22 0.24 -2.52
CA PHE A 82 2.29 0.92 -3.25
C PHE A 82 3.62 0.70 -2.54
N ALA A 83 4.59 0.12 -3.23
CA ALA A 83 5.91 -0.16 -2.69
C ALA A 83 6.88 1.02 -2.89
N PHE A 84 7.72 1.25 -1.88
CA PHE A 84 8.89 2.13 -1.94
C PHE A 84 10.17 1.28 -1.95
N ASN A 85 11.28 1.87 -2.41
CA ASN A 85 12.54 1.14 -2.56
C ASN A 85 13.18 0.80 -1.22
N ASP A 86 13.11 1.73 -0.26
CA ASP A 86 13.72 1.58 1.05
C ASP A 86 12.91 2.30 2.16
N LEU A 87 13.38 2.19 3.41
CA LEU A 87 12.73 2.84 4.54
C LEU A 87 12.87 4.37 4.53
N ASN A 88 13.90 4.94 3.90
CA ASN A 88 14.06 6.38 3.80
C ASN A 88 12.99 6.97 2.86
N ASP A 89 12.76 6.33 1.72
CA ASP A 89 11.72 6.71 0.78
C ASP A 89 10.33 6.64 1.44
N LEU A 90 10.04 5.55 2.16
CA LEU A 90 8.78 5.39 2.89
C LEU A 90 8.62 6.48 3.98
N ALA A 91 9.68 6.76 4.76
CA ALA A 91 9.66 7.78 5.81
C ALA A 91 9.53 9.20 5.24
N LEU A 92 10.20 9.50 4.13
CA LEU A 92 10.07 10.78 3.43
C LEU A 92 8.65 10.99 2.94
N ALA A 93 8.07 9.98 2.28
CA ALA A 93 6.70 10.03 1.78
C ALA A 93 5.69 10.18 2.92
N TYR A 94 5.90 9.49 4.06
CA TYR A 94 5.13 9.69 5.28
C TYR A 94 5.16 11.14 5.76
N ARG A 95 6.35 11.75 5.90
CA ARG A 95 6.48 13.14 6.37
C ARG A 95 5.82 14.14 5.42
N GLN A 96 5.93 13.93 4.12
CA GLN A 96 5.28 14.76 3.11
C GLN A 96 3.75 14.66 3.20
N ARG A 97 3.18 13.45 3.33
CA ARG A 97 1.74 13.24 3.54
C ARG A 97 1.25 13.85 4.85
N LYS A 98 2.01 13.67 5.94
CA LYS A 98 1.71 14.28 7.24
C LYS A 98 1.64 15.80 7.16
N ALA A 99 2.54 16.45 6.42
CA ALA A 99 2.51 17.90 6.22
C ALA A 99 1.24 18.40 5.49
N LEU A 100 0.58 17.51 4.73
CA LEU A 100 -0.70 17.76 4.07
C LEU A 100 -1.92 17.34 4.92
N GLY A 101 -1.70 16.87 6.16
CA GLY A 101 -2.76 16.36 7.04
C GLY A 101 -3.21 14.94 6.71
N ILE A 102 -2.49 14.21 5.84
CA ILE A 102 -2.79 12.82 5.50
C ILE A 102 -1.97 11.91 6.41
N LEU A 103 -2.63 11.33 7.42
CA LEU A 103 -2.02 10.46 8.43
C LEU A 103 -2.40 9.00 8.20
N PRO A 104 -1.52 8.04 8.50
CA PRO A 104 -1.87 6.63 8.48
C PRO A 104 -2.89 6.33 9.57
N THR A 105 -3.82 5.42 9.27
CA THR A 105 -4.78 4.88 10.22
C THR A 105 -4.20 3.73 11.01
N ILE A 106 -3.28 2.95 10.42
CA ILE A 106 -2.61 1.81 11.04
C ILE A 106 -1.20 1.69 10.46
N CYS A 107 -0.20 1.41 11.31
CA CYS A 107 1.18 1.13 10.92
C CYS A 107 1.59 -0.24 11.44
N LEU A 108 1.95 -1.16 10.54
CA LEU A 108 2.24 -2.56 10.85
C LEU A 108 3.58 -2.98 10.27
N ASN A 109 4.41 -3.63 11.08
CA ASN A 109 5.46 -4.49 10.59
C ASN A 109 4.89 -5.90 10.48
N HIS A 110 4.53 -6.31 9.26
CA HIS A 110 3.99 -7.64 8.96
C HIS A 110 5.05 -8.72 9.11
N GLY A 111 6.33 -8.37 9.00
CA GLY A 111 7.44 -9.32 8.92
C GLY A 111 8.06 -9.29 7.54
N PRO A 112 7.36 -9.73 6.47
CA PRO A 112 7.84 -9.55 5.10
C PRO A 112 7.87 -8.07 4.69
N THR A 113 6.98 -7.23 5.23
CA THR A 113 6.88 -5.82 4.88
C THR A 113 6.74 -4.91 6.10
N THR A 114 7.22 -3.68 5.96
CA THR A 114 6.90 -2.56 6.87
C THR A 114 5.90 -1.66 6.17
N SER A 115 4.69 -1.56 6.71
CA SER A 115 3.52 -1.04 6.02
C SER A 115 2.79 0.05 6.81
N MET A 116 2.29 1.06 6.09
CA MET A 116 1.42 2.11 6.62
C MET A 116 0.12 2.15 5.81
N TYR A 117 -1.01 2.06 6.48
CA TYR A 117 -2.34 2.10 5.87
C TYR A 117 -2.96 3.48 6.02
N TYR A 118 -3.63 3.95 4.97
CA TYR A 118 -4.34 5.21 4.90
C TYR A 118 -5.75 4.97 4.35
N THR A 119 -6.61 5.97 4.50
CA THR A 119 -7.98 5.92 3.99
C THR A 119 -8.23 7.12 3.09
N ASP A 120 -8.75 6.88 1.89
CA ASP A 120 -9.14 7.94 0.96
C ASP A 120 -10.53 8.54 1.32
N PRO A 121 -10.97 9.62 0.64
CA PRO A 121 -12.29 10.24 0.89
C PRO A 121 -13.52 9.32 0.73
N ASP A 122 -13.38 8.18 0.05
CA ASP A 122 -14.44 7.18 -0.14
C ASP A 122 -14.32 6.00 0.82
N GLY A 123 -13.32 6.00 1.70
CA GLY A 123 -13.10 4.91 2.65
C GLY A 123 -12.27 3.76 2.08
N ASN A 124 -11.68 3.87 0.89
CA ASN A 124 -10.80 2.83 0.37
C ASN A 124 -9.48 2.85 1.14
N ARG A 125 -8.99 1.66 1.51
CA ARG A 125 -7.71 1.52 2.19
C ARG A 125 -6.58 1.52 1.17
N ILE A 126 -5.53 2.26 1.49
CA ILE A 126 -4.31 2.33 0.70
C ILE A 126 -3.14 1.94 1.60
N GLU A 127 -2.33 1.00 1.15
CA GLU A 127 -1.11 0.59 1.82
C GLU A 127 0.09 1.21 1.12
N THR A 128 1.03 1.71 1.92
CA THR A 128 2.38 2.02 1.45
C THR A 128 3.36 1.16 2.20
N GLN A 129 4.26 0.48 1.50
CA GLN A 129 5.14 -0.52 2.10
C GLN A 129 6.57 -0.44 1.60
N VAL A 130 7.46 -1.10 2.33
CA VAL A 130 8.77 -1.54 1.84
C VAL A 130 8.97 -3.00 2.22
N ASP A 131 9.69 -3.76 1.39
CA ASP A 131 10.09 -5.12 1.72
C ASP A 131 11.17 -5.13 2.81
N ASN A 132 11.01 -6.02 3.80
CA ASN A 132 11.94 -6.19 4.91
C ASN A 132 13.10 -7.14 4.59
N PHE A 133 13.02 -7.86 3.48
CA PHE A 133 14.02 -8.80 3.00
C PHE A 133 14.61 -8.35 1.66
N ASP A 134 15.88 -8.70 1.42
CA ASP A 134 16.58 -8.33 0.18
C ASP A 134 16.09 -9.14 -1.04
N THR A 135 15.46 -10.30 -0.80
CA THR A 135 14.97 -11.19 -1.85
C THR A 135 13.55 -11.69 -1.56
N VAL A 136 12.81 -11.95 -2.63
CA VAL A 136 11.46 -12.53 -2.57
C VAL A 136 11.50 -13.94 -1.96
N GLU A 137 12.57 -14.69 -2.22
CA GLU A 137 12.78 -16.02 -1.67
C GLU A 137 12.90 -15.97 -0.14
N ALA A 138 13.70 -15.04 0.41
CA ALA A 138 13.85 -14.89 1.86
C ALA A 138 12.53 -14.43 2.52
N ALA A 139 11.79 -13.52 1.89
CA ALA A 139 10.45 -13.15 2.36
C ALA A 139 9.50 -14.36 2.34
N SER A 140 9.56 -15.19 1.31
CA SER A 140 8.74 -16.41 1.17
C SER A 140 9.09 -17.46 2.23
N GLU A 141 10.37 -17.63 2.54
CA GLU A 141 10.84 -18.51 3.62
C GLU A 141 10.31 -18.03 4.98
N PHE A 142 10.35 -16.72 5.24
CA PHE A 142 9.76 -16.15 6.45
C PHE A 142 8.25 -16.38 6.52
N MET A 143 7.52 -16.15 5.43
CA MET A 143 6.07 -16.38 5.37
C MET A 143 5.68 -17.86 5.55
N ALA A 144 6.57 -18.79 5.23
CA ALA A 144 6.37 -20.22 5.47
C ALA A 144 6.73 -20.67 6.90
N SER A 145 7.25 -19.76 7.73
CA SER A 145 7.72 -20.09 9.08
C SER A 145 6.57 -20.23 10.11
N ALA A 146 6.86 -20.92 11.22
CA ALA A 146 5.96 -20.98 12.36
C ALA A 146 5.72 -19.60 13.00
N GLU A 147 6.71 -18.70 12.92
CA GLU A 147 6.59 -17.33 13.45
C GLU A 147 5.56 -16.51 12.67
N PHE A 148 5.52 -16.65 11.35
CA PHE A 148 4.50 -16.00 10.53
C PHE A 148 3.12 -16.63 10.73
N ALA A 149 3.06 -17.96 10.87
CA ALA A 149 1.81 -18.67 11.15
C ALA A 149 1.20 -18.27 12.50
N GLU A 150 2.01 -17.97 13.53
CA GLU A 150 1.55 -17.51 14.84
C GLU A 150 0.99 -16.08 14.79
N ASN A 151 1.58 -15.20 13.98
CA ASN A 151 1.12 -13.83 13.80
C ASN A 151 1.25 -13.40 12.32
N PRO A 152 0.22 -13.62 11.49
CA PRO A 152 0.23 -13.17 10.09
C PRO A 152 -0.14 -11.69 9.92
N ILE A 153 -0.65 -11.05 10.99
CA ILE A 153 -1.10 -9.65 10.97
C ILE A 153 0.07 -8.70 11.19
N GLY A 154 1.04 -9.06 12.04
CA GLY A 154 2.19 -8.23 12.35
C GLY A 154 2.07 -7.43 13.64
N VAL A 155 3.00 -6.49 13.81
CA VAL A 155 3.20 -5.72 15.05
C VAL A 155 3.06 -4.24 14.77
N ASP A 156 2.35 -3.51 15.64
CA ASP A 156 2.22 -2.07 15.50
C ASP A 156 3.58 -1.38 15.64
N PHE A 157 3.78 -0.30 14.89
CA PHE A 157 4.91 0.58 15.10
C PHE A 157 4.48 2.05 15.02
N ASP A 158 5.22 2.93 15.67
CA ASP A 158 5.03 4.38 15.56
C ASP A 158 5.86 4.92 14.37
N PRO A 159 5.22 5.54 13.36
CA PRO A 159 5.94 6.11 12.22
C PRO A 159 6.87 7.27 12.59
N GLU A 160 6.62 7.98 13.68
CA GLU A 160 7.55 9.01 14.19
C GLU A 160 8.81 8.38 14.79
N GLU A 161 8.65 7.28 15.53
CA GLU A 161 9.78 6.51 16.05
C GLU A 161 10.60 5.88 14.92
N LEU A 162 9.93 5.37 13.87
CA LEU A 162 10.60 4.91 12.66
C LEU A 162 11.48 6.02 12.05
N CYS A 163 10.93 7.22 11.88
CA CYS A 163 11.69 8.37 11.36
C CYS A 163 12.89 8.69 12.25
N ARG A 164 12.69 8.73 13.58
CA ARG A 164 13.76 9.03 14.55
C ARG A 164 14.90 8.00 14.49
N ARG A 165 14.58 6.71 14.37
CA ARG A 165 15.58 5.63 14.24
C ARG A 165 16.41 5.78 12.96
N LEU A 166 15.75 6.07 11.83
CA LEU A 166 16.42 6.34 10.56
C LEU A 166 17.35 7.56 10.64
N GLU A 167 16.87 8.67 11.21
CA GLU A 167 17.66 9.91 11.37
C GLU A 167 18.88 9.73 12.29
N SER A 168 18.80 8.80 13.24
CA SER A 168 19.93 8.46 14.12
C SER A 168 21.04 7.65 13.44
N GLY A 169 20.80 7.16 12.21
CA GLY A 169 21.72 6.28 11.49
C GLY A 169 21.69 4.83 11.96
N GLU A 170 20.61 4.39 12.62
CA GLU A 170 20.42 2.99 12.97
C GLU A 170 20.35 2.13 11.70
N ASP A 171 20.94 0.93 11.76
CA ASP A 171 20.93 -0.02 10.65
C ASP A 171 19.48 -0.37 10.26
N GLN A 172 19.14 -0.13 8.99
CA GLN A 172 17.82 -0.41 8.45
C GLN A 172 17.43 -1.88 8.59
N GLN A 173 18.37 -2.83 8.55
CA GLN A 173 18.06 -4.24 8.76
C GLN A 173 17.52 -4.49 10.19
N MET A 174 18.06 -3.76 11.17
CA MET A 174 17.59 -3.80 12.56
C MET A 174 16.25 -3.09 12.75
N ILE A 175 15.99 -2.04 11.96
CA ILE A 175 14.68 -1.36 11.93
C ILE A 175 13.59 -2.25 11.32
N LYS A 176 13.91 -2.92 10.20
CA LYS A 176 12.99 -3.80 9.45
C LYS A 176 12.63 -5.06 10.21
N LYS A 177 13.49 -5.54 11.12
CA LYS A 177 13.24 -6.78 11.88
C LYS A 177 11.96 -6.65 12.72
N ARG A 178 10.97 -7.50 12.42
CA ARG A 178 9.73 -7.57 13.19
C ARG A 178 10.01 -8.09 14.62
N PRO A 179 9.56 -7.38 15.67
CA PRO A 179 9.56 -7.92 17.02
C PRO A 179 8.63 -9.15 17.13
N ASN A 180 9.03 -10.18 17.85
CA ASN A 180 8.12 -11.29 18.16
C ASN A 180 7.34 -10.97 19.45
N ILE A 181 6.02 -10.81 19.31
CA ILE A 181 5.09 -10.55 20.42
C ILE A 181 4.13 -11.71 20.68
N GLY A 182 4.34 -12.86 20.04
CA GLY A 182 3.38 -13.97 20.02
C GLY A 182 2.15 -13.68 19.14
N PRO A 183 1.02 -14.36 19.39
CA PRO A 183 -0.17 -14.29 18.53
C PRO A 183 -0.90 -12.95 18.63
N ARG A 184 -1.39 -12.48 17.49
CA ARG A 184 -2.27 -11.30 17.38
C ARG A 184 -3.62 -11.69 16.79
N GLY A 185 -4.70 -11.32 17.48
CA GLY A 185 -6.07 -11.51 16.97
C GLY A 185 -6.47 -10.46 15.93
N LEU A 186 -7.48 -10.79 15.12
CA LEU A 186 -8.20 -9.80 14.31
C LEU A 186 -9.01 -8.91 15.27
N SER A 187 -8.56 -7.67 15.49
CA SER A 187 -9.29 -6.66 16.26
C SER A 187 -10.29 -5.92 15.39
#